data_AF-A0A946V1A8-F1
#
_entry.id   AF-A0A946V1A8-F1
#
_cell.length_a   1.000
_cell.length_b   1.000
_cell.length_c   1.000
_cell.angle_alpha   90.00
_cell.angle_beta   90.00
_cell.angle_gamma   90.00
#
_symmetry.space_group_name_H-M   'P 1'
#
loop_
_entity.id
_entity.type
_entity.pdbx_description
1 polymer ?
#
loop_
_entity_poly.entity_id
_entity_poly.type
_entity_poly.pdbx_seq_one_letter_code
_entity_poly.pdbx_strand_id
1 'polypeptide(L)'
;IEALERGGHGCISATANLNARDIADVIRLYDKGDTDAARALHDKVVRFRKAVEAHGPIPAQKRLLAISTGDARWATVRPPLTAMPQDEGESLAARLEDEFGDVLGHG
;
A
#
# COMPACT_ATOMS: atom_id res chain seq x y z
N ILE A 1 -14.70 -1.99 -0.15
CA ILE A 1 -16.08 -1.73 -0.64
C ILE A 1 -17.12 -2.42 0.24
N GLU A 2 -17.07 -3.75 0.40
CA GLU A 2 -18.07 -4.51 1.18
C GLU A 2 -18.32 -3.95 2.60
N ALA A 3 -17.27 -3.51 3.29
CA ALA A 3 -17.41 -2.90 4.61
C ALA A 3 -18.20 -1.58 4.56
N LEU A 4 -17.97 -0.74 3.54
CA LEU A 4 -18.69 0.53 3.36
C LEU A 4 -20.18 0.29 3.06
N GLU A 5 -20.49 -0.72 2.25
CA GLU A 5 -21.87 -1.15 1.95
C GLU A 5 -22.64 -1.63 3.18
N ARG A 6 -21.92 -2.11 4.21
CA ARG A 6 -22.48 -2.57 5.48
C ARG A 6 -22.49 -1.48 6.56
N GLY A 7 -22.21 -0.22 6.21
CA GLY A 7 -22.18 0.91 7.14
C GLY A 7 -20.85 1.09 7.89
N GLY A 8 -19.78 0.42 7.46
CA GLY A 8 -18.42 0.72 7.89
C GLY A 8 -17.95 2.07 7.37
N HIS A 9 -17.10 2.76 8.13
CA HIS A 9 -16.65 4.12 7.82
C HIS A 9 -15.22 4.17 7.24
N GLY A 10 -14.58 3.02 7.04
CA GLY A 10 -13.22 2.94 6.56
C GLY A 10 -12.53 1.61 6.86
N CYS A 11 -11.21 1.64 6.97
CA CYS A 11 -10.38 0.47 7.20
C CYS A 11 -9.11 0.85 8.00
N ILE A 12 -8.69 -0.02 8.93
CA ILE A 12 -7.33 0.00 9.48
C ILE A 12 -6.45 -0.79 8.51
N SER A 13 -5.56 -0.10 7.79
CA SER A 13 -4.76 -0.72 6.74
C SER A 13 -3.26 -0.54 6.98
N ALA A 14 -2.52 -1.65 6.90
CA ALA A 14 -1.07 -1.61 6.91
C ALA A 14 -0.55 -0.83 5.70
N THR A 15 -1.08 -1.08 4.50
CA THR A 15 -0.63 -0.43 3.26
C THR A 15 -0.99 1.04 3.19
N ALA A 16 -1.79 1.58 4.11
CA ALA A 16 -1.97 3.03 4.23
C ALA A 16 -0.68 3.77 4.59
N ASN A 17 0.35 3.08 5.13
CA ASN A 17 1.68 3.68 5.29
C ASN A 17 2.40 3.96 3.96
N LEU A 18 1.91 3.40 2.85
CA LEU A 18 2.47 3.58 1.51
C LEU A 18 1.42 4.26 0.61
N ASN A 19 0.25 3.65 0.49
CA ASN A 19 -0.81 4.05 -0.43
C ASN A 19 -2.02 4.70 0.30
N ALA A 20 -1.75 5.71 1.13
CA ALA A 20 -2.82 6.40 1.87
C ALA A 20 -3.82 7.09 0.94
N ARG A 21 -3.33 7.70 -0.16
CA ARG A 21 -4.14 8.50 -1.08
C ARG A 21 -5.19 7.66 -1.78
N ASP A 22 -4.81 6.57 -2.45
CA ASP A 22 -5.80 5.74 -3.17
C ASP A 22 -6.81 5.14 -2.18
N ILE A 23 -6.37 4.72 -0.98
CA ILE A 23 -7.29 4.19 0.04
C ILE A 23 -8.31 5.25 0.48
N ALA A 24 -7.88 6.48 0.74
CA ALA A 24 -8.78 7.58 1.09
C ALA A 24 -9.71 7.95 -0.07
N ASP A 25 -9.21 7.93 -1.30
CA ASP A 25 -10.00 8.23 -2.49
C ASP A 25 -11.08 7.18 -2.77
N VAL A 26 -10.85 5.90 -2.44
CA VAL A 26 -11.91 4.87 -2.50
C VAL A 26 -13.10 5.27 -1.62
N ILE A 27 -12.83 5.68 -0.37
CA ILE A 27 -13.88 6.08 0.58
C ILE A 27 -14.57 7.35 0.06
N ARG A 28 -13.80 8.35 -0.37
CA ARG A 28 -14.33 9.60 -0.91
C ARG A 28 -15.21 9.40 -2.15
N LEU A 29 -14.83 8.51 -3.06
CA LEU A 29 -15.63 8.20 -4.25
C LEU A 29 -16.94 7.50 -3.86
N TYR A 30 -16.85 6.54 -2.94
CA TYR A 30 -18.02 5.85 -2.40
C TYR A 30 -18.99 6.83 -1.73
N ASP A 31 -18.50 7.73 -0.87
CA ASP A 31 -19.31 8.74 -0.17
C ASP A 31 -19.98 9.74 -1.13
N LYS A 32 -19.37 9.98 -2.30
CA LYS A 32 -19.94 10.80 -3.38
C LYS A 32 -20.99 10.06 -4.21
N GLY A 33 -21.21 8.77 -3.96
CA GLY A 33 -22.12 7.92 -4.72
C GLY A 33 -21.52 7.38 -6.03
N ASP A 34 -20.24 7.64 -6.31
CA ASP A 34 -19.55 7.10 -7.48
C ASP A 34 -18.98 5.71 -7.16
N THR A 35 -19.89 4.75 -6.99
CA THR A 35 -19.56 3.40 -6.54
C THR A 35 -18.74 2.61 -7.55
N ASP A 36 -18.89 2.89 -8.84
CA ASP A 36 -18.15 2.20 -9.91
C ASP A 36 -16.68 2.63 -9.92
N ALA A 37 -16.41 3.94 -9.83
CA ALA A 37 -15.05 4.44 -9.67
C ALA A 37 -14.43 3.96 -8.35
N ALA A 38 -15.21 3.94 -7.26
CA ALA A 38 -14.73 3.43 -5.97
C ALA A 38 -14.33 1.95 -6.06
N ARG A 39 -15.11 1.10 -6.75
CA ARG A 39 -14.77 -0.32 -6.98
C ARG A 39 -13.52 -0.46 -7.82
N ALA A 40 -13.42 0.25 -8.94
CA ALA A 40 -12.25 0.19 -9.81
C ALA A 40 -10.95 0.61 -9.08
N LEU A 41 -11.00 1.69 -8.28
CA LEU A 41 -9.87 2.12 -7.49
C LEU A 41 -9.56 1.13 -6.35
N HIS A 42 -10.58 0.56 -5.71
CA HIS A 42 -10.40 -0.47 -4.69
C HIS A 42 -9.70 -1.71 -5.26
N ASP A 43 -10.00 -2.12 -6.49
CA ASP A 43 -9.32 -3.23 -7.15
C ASP A 43 -7.83 -2.92 -7.38
N LYS A 44 -7.48 -1.68 -7.73
CA LYS A 44 -6.08 -1.21 -7.76
C LYS A 44 -5.43 -1.32 -6.38
N VAL A 45 -6.08 -0.82 -5.32
CA VAL A 45 -5.58 -0.89 -3.93
C VAL A 45 -5.36 -2.34 -3.48
N VAL A 46 -6.28 -3.26 -3.84
CA VAL A 46 -6.15 -4.69 -3.50
C VAL A 46 -4.99 -5.34 -4.25
N ARG A 47 -4.79 -5.02 -5.53
CA ARG A 47 -3.64 -5.51 -6.31
C ARG A 47 -2.32 -5.01 -5.73
N PHE A 48 -2.21 -3.72 -5.42
CA PHE A 48 -1.04 -3.15 -4.75
C PHE A 48 -0.74 -3.87 -3.43
N ARG A 49 -1.75 -4.04 -2.58
CA ARG A 49 -1.59 -4.75 -1.29
C ARG A 49 -1.08 -6.18 -1.49
N LYS A 50 -1.66 -6.94 -2.44
CA LYS A 50 -1.22 -8.30 -2.75
C LYS A 50 0.22 -8.34 -3.28
N ALA A 51 0.60 -7.37 -4.10
CA ALA A 51 1.95 -7.27 -4.64
C ALA A 51 3.00 -7.03 -3.53
N VAL A 52 2.67 -6.26 -2.50
CA VAL A 52 3.52 -6.07 -1.31
C VAL A 52 3.53 -7.33 -0.43
N GLU A 53 2.36 -7.91 -0.15
CA GLU A 53 2.20 -9.09 0.71
C GLU A 53 2.98 -10.32 0.21
N ALA A 54 3.13 -10.47 -1.11
CA ALA A 54 3.86 -11.56 -1.75
C ALA A 54 5.34 -11.64 -1.32
N HIS A 55 5.93 -10.54 -0.83
CA HIS A 55 7.32 -10.48 -0.36
C HIS A 55 7.44 -10.42 1.18
N GLY A 56 6.36 -10.79 1.89
CA GLY A 56 6.27 -10.71 3.34
C GLY A 56 5.68 -9.37 3.79
N PRO A 57 4.48 -9.37 4.43
CA PRO A 57 3.70 -8.15 4.66
C PRO A 57 4.44 -7.11 5.50
N ILE A 58 5.13 -7.53 6.58
CA ILE A 58 5.86 -6.60 7.45
C ILE A 58 7.22 -6.21 6.84
N PRO A 59 8.10 -7.15 6.43
CA PRO A 59 9.41 -6.79 5.90
C PRO A 59 9.34 -5.94 4.63
N ALA A 60 8.47 -6.29 3.67
CA ALA A 60 8.34 -5.56 2.42
C ALA A 60 7.84 -4.13 2.66
N GLN A 61 6.78 -3.97 3.45
CA GLN A 61 6.22 -2.65 3.72
C GLN A 61 7.21 -1.74 4.46
N LYS A 62 7.96 -2.29 5.42
CA LYS A 62 9.00 -1.55 6.15
C LYS A 62 10.18 -1.15 5.27
N ARG A 63 10.58 -2.01 4.34
CA ARG A 63 11.60 -1.69 3.34
C ARG A 63 11.13 -0.61 2.36
N LEU A 64 9.91 -0.72 1.83
CA LEU A 64 9.33 0.29 0.95
C LEU A 64 9.18 1.65 1.65
N LEU A 65 8.79 1.66 2.93
CA LEU A 65 8.73 2.89 3.72
C LEU A 65 10.12 3.51 3.95
N ALA A 66 11.15 2.69 4.13
CA ALA A 66 12.53 3.18 4.22
C ALA A 66 12.99 3.82 2.90
N ILE A 67 12.61 3.23 1.76
CA ILE A 67 12.90 3.77 0.42
C ILE A 67 12.15 5.09 0.20
N SER A 68 10.85 5.13 0.47
CA SER A 68 10.04 6.33 0.23
C SER A 68 10.45 7.53 1.09
N THR A 69 10.81 7.28 2.35
CA THR A 69 11.19 8.34 3.29
C THR A 69 12.68 8.68 3.29
N GLY A 70 13.51 7.83 2.69
CA GLY A 70 14.97 7.90 2.80
C GLY A 70 15.54 7.55 4.18
N ASP A 71 14.72 7.08 5.13
CA ASP A 71 15.17 6.71 6.48
C ASP A 71 15.28 5.20 6.65
N ALA A 72 16.52 4.71 6.62
CA ALA A 72 16.87 3.30 6.73
C ALA A 72 16.37 2.62 8.02
N ARG A 73 16.08 3.38 9.09
CA ARG A 73 15.56 2.81 10.36
C ARG A 73 14.19 2.17 10.17
N TRP A 74 13.42 2.62 9.18
CA TRP A 74 12.15 1.99 8.84
C TRP A 74 12.32 0.55 8.39
N ALA A 75 13.46 0.13 7.85
CA ALA A 75 13.65 -1.26 7.40
C ALA A 75 13.89 -2.26 8.54
N THR A 76 14.11 -1.80 9.78
CA THR A 76 14.42 -2.67 10.92
C THR A 76 13.21 -3.53 11.32
N VAL A 77 13.37 -4.86 11.31
CA VAL A 77 12.39 -5.81 11.89
C VAL A 77 13.00 -6.53 13.08
N ARG A 78 12.14 -7.18 13.90
CA ARG A 78 12.59 -8.00 15.04
C ARG A 78 12.38 -9.48 14.73
N PRO A 79 13.22 -10.39 15.27
CA PRO A 79 12.97 -11.82 15.20
C PRO A 79 11.54 -12.17 15.66
N PRO A 80 10.87 -13.15 15.02
CA PRO A 80 11.41 -14.08 14.01
C PRO A 80 11.43 -13.55 12.56
N LEU A 81 11.09 -12.28 12.33
CA LEU A 81 11.08 -11.71 10.98
C LEU A 81 12.51 -11.42 10.50
N THR A 82 12.76 -11.69 9.22
CA THR A 82 13.99 -11.30 8.52
C THR A 82 13.70 -10.04 7.70
N ALA A 83 14.64 -9.08 7.72
CA ALA A 83 14.50 -7.86 6.92
C ALA A 83 14.59 -8.19 5.42
N MET A 84 13.77 -7.53 4.62
CA MET A 84 13.90 -7.58 3.16
C MET A 84 15.24 -6.94 2.73
N PRO A 85 16.03 -7.56 1.85
CA PRO A 85 17.23 -6.96 1.27
C PRO A 85 16.97 -5.63 0.54
N GLN A 86 18.00 -4.81 0.39
CA GLN A 86 17.84 -3.48 -0.20
C GLN A 86 17.54 -3.54 -1.70
N ASP A 87 18.30 -4.33 -2.43
CA ASP A 87 18.17 -4.61 -3.86
C ASP A 87 16.81 -5.22 -4.22
N GLU A 88 16.32 -6.16 -3.40
CA GLU A 88 14.96 -6.68 -3.53
C GLU A 88 13.90 -5.60 -3.32
N GLY A 89 14.12 -4.71 -2.34
CA GLY A 89 13.25 -3.58 -2.06
C GLY A 89 13.20 -2.55 -3.20
N GLU A 90 14.35 -2.20 -3.78
CA GLU A 90 14.46 -1.31 -4.93
C GLU A 90 13.80 -1.91 -6.17
N SER A 91 14.01 -3.21 -6.41
CA SER A 91 13.34 -3.95 -7.49
C SER A 91 11.82 -3.98 -7.31
N LEU A 92 11.35 -4.19 -6.08
CA LEU A 92 9.93 -4.14 -5.76
C LEU A 92 9.36 -2.74 -5.95
N ALA A 93 10.05 -1.69 -5.47
CA ALA A 93 9.62 -0.31 -5.62
C ALA A 93 9.46 0.07 -7.09
N ALA A 94 10.45 -0.21 -7.93
CA ALA A 94 10.40 0.05 -9.37
C ALA A 94 9.24 -0.69 -10.05
N ARG A 95 9.01 -1.96 -9.70
CA ARG A 95 7.88 -2.74 -10.23
C ARG A 95 6.52 -2.15 -9.82
N LEU A 96 6.40 -1.70 -8.57
CA LEU A 96 5.16 -1.08 -8.07
C LEU A 96 4.91 0.28 -8.74
N GLU A 97 5.95 1.05 -9.01
CA GLU A 97 5.84 2.32 -9.73
C GLU A 97 5.39 2.12 -11.19
N ASP A 98 5.96 1.14 -11.89
CA ASP A 98 5.55 0.78 -13.26
C ASP A 98 4.08 0.30 -13.31
N GLU A 99 3.65 -0.51 -12.34
CA GLU A 99 2.31 -1.10 -12.34
C GLU A 99 1.21 -0.16 -11.78
N PHE A 100 1.55 0.71 -10.82
CA PHE A 100 0.57 1.49 -10.06
C PHE A 100 0.77 3.01 -10.10
N GLY A 101 1.86 3.50 -10.70
CA GLY A 101 2.30 4.89 -10.68
C GLY A 101 3.03 5.27 -9.39
N ASP A 102 3.26 6.56 -9.15
CA ASP A 102 3.88 7.06 -7.92
C ASP A 102 2.95 6.93 -6.71
N VAL A 103 2.91 5.72 -6.17
CA VAL A 103 2.16 5.35 -4.96
C VAL A 103 3.04 5.35 -3.70
N LEU A 104 4.35 5.51 -3.85
CA LEU A 104 5.30 5.53 -2.74
C LEU A 104 5.63 6.96 -2.29
N GLY A 105 5.26 7.99 -3.05
CA GLY A 105 5.39 9.38 -2.64
C GLY A 105 6.77 9.95 -2.93
N HIS A 106 7.30 9.69 -4.12
CA HIS A 106 8.50 10.37 -4.63
C HIS A 106 8.12 11.71 -5.28
N GLY A 107 7.52 12.63 -4.51
CA GLY A 107 7.14 13.97 -4.99
C GLY A 107 6.21 14.74 -4.06
#